data_AF-X0UND9-F1
#
_entry.id   AF-X0UND9-F1
#
_cell.length_a   1.000
_cell.length_b   1.000
_cell.length_c   1.000
_cell.angle_alpha   90.00
_cell.angle_beta   90.00
_cell.angle_gamma   90.00
#
_symmetry.space_group_name_H-M   'P 1'
#
loop_
_entity.id
_entity.type
_entity.pdbx_description
1 polymer ?
#
loop_
_entity_poly.entity_id
_entity_poly.type
_entity_poly.pdbx_seq_one_letter_code
_entity_poly.pdbx_strand_id
1 'polypeptide(L)'
;GGDPIVVNGTEAAVYFFDLASIREHVNRVSAEITVANDYNIQTAMIYTKDVGGGHDTTGKVKMFYDATYWKTMAQSEGNVKDKSNITTIDLDFGLQVASIMYGMDMDFNYLGFKVTGEFVTNSSHYMYPDELPGTGNPTDIVSAQTARTGHKYSERDNAYYITAQKDWKKFGFTGELFKMGKFYRPYLDYFYTSAGDLSYGVYNINSRNNTVRFPLIEDNDDDDMYPDTMVEQRTFGYRLLSSEDPDGVFPGNDEDNDGVADNN
;
A
#
# COMPACT_ATOMS: atom_id res chain seq x y z
N GLY A 1 -24.70 24.69 -0.72
CA GLY A 1 -23.47 24.25 -0.05
C GLY A 1 -23.83 23.94 1.38
N GLY A 2 -23.52 22.73 1.85
CA GLY A 2 -23.67 22.39 3.27
C GLY A 2 -22.61 23.10 4.11
N ASP A 3 -22.85 23.18 5.42
CA ASP A 3 -21.86 23.71 6.35
C ASP A 3 -20.61 22.83 6.36
N PRO A 4 -19.40 23.41 6.51
CA PRO A 4 -18.17 22.63 6.56
C PRO A 4 -18.16 21.74 7.80
N ILE A 5 -17.86 20.46 7.60
CA ILE A 5 -17.67 19.51 8.70
C ILE A 5 -16.29 19.77 9.31
N VAL A 6 -16.26 19.96 10.64
CA VAL A 6 -15.04 20.14 11.41
C VAL A 6 -14.73 18.82 12.12
N VAL A 7 -13.51 18.32 11.94
CA VAL A 7 -13.01 17.09 12.53
C VAL A 7 -11.77 17.44 13.34
N ASN A 8 -11.73 17.13 14.64
CA ASN A 8 -10.63 17.52 15.51
C ASN A 8 -10.00 16.33 16.25
N GLY A 9 -8.69 16.42 16.49
CA GLY A 9 -7.98 15.50 17.37
C GLY A 9 -8.01 14.06 16.85
N THR A 10 -8.72 13.18 17.56
CA THR A 10 -8.83 11.75 17.26
C THR A 10 -10.10 11.40 16.46
N GLU A 11 -10.88 12.40 16.05
CA GLU A 11 -12.07 12.18 15.25
C GLU A 11 -11.71 11.87 13.79
N ALA A 12 -12.58 11.10 13.13
CA ALA A 12 -12.50 10.87 11.69
C ALA A 12 -13.91 11.04 11.09
N ALA A 13 -13.98 11.72 9.94
CA ALA A 13 -15.18 11.71 9.11
C ALA A 13 -15.03 10.65 8.02
N VAL A 14 -15.94 9.67 8.02
CA VAL A 14 -15.96 8.59 7.04
C VAL A 14 -17.18 8.76 6.14
N TYR A 15 -16.95 8.86 4.83
CA TYR A 15 -18.00 8.91 3.83
C TYR A 15 -18.06 7.58 3.10
N PHE A 16 -19.23 6.97 3.10
CA PHE A 16 -19.50 5.72 2.40
C PHE A 16 -20.36 6.00 1.16
N PHE A 17 -19.90 5.54 0.02
CA PHE A 17 -20.59 5.71 -1.26
C PHE A 17 -21.00 4.33 -1.78
N ASP A 18 -22.29 4.02 -1.71
CA ASP A 18 -22.83 2.78 -2.26
C ASP A 18 -23.07 2.92 -3.78
N LEU A 19 -22.21 2.27 -4.55
CA LEU A 19 -22.32 2.24 -6.01
C LEU A 19 -23.24 1.12 -6.51
N ALA A 20 -23.71 0.21 -5.65
CA ALA A 20 -24.52 -0.95 -6.05
C ALA A 20 -25.91 -0.59 -6.57
N SER A 21 -26.33 0.68 -6.50
CA SER A 21 -27.54 1.18 -7.14
C SER A 21 -27.34 1.56 -8.62
N ILE A 22 -26.09 1.75 -9.06
CA ILE A 22 -25.72 2.07 -10.43
C ILE A 22 -25.92 0.83 -11.30
N ARG A 23 -26.59 0.98 -12.44
CA ARG A 23 -26.96 -0.12 -13.37
C ARG A 23 -26.25 -0.03 -14.72
N GLU A 24 -25.23 0.80 -14.80
CA GLU A 24 -24.44 1.05 -16.00
C GLU A 24 -22.95 0.77 -15.74
N HIS A 25 -22.20 0.61 -16.83
CA HIS A 25 -20.77 0.36 -16.78
C HIS A 25 -20.05 1.59 -16.22
N VAL A 26 -19.34 1.41 -15.10
CA VAL A 26 -18.54 2.46 -14.47
C VAL A 26 -17.07 2.24 -14.81
N ASN A 27 -16.41 3.28 -15.33
CA ASN A 27 -14.99 3.23 -15.68
C ASN A 27 -14.10 4.02 -14.70
N ARG A 28 -14.65 5.01 -14.00
CA ARG A 28 -13.95 5.89 -13.07
C ARG A 28 -14.89 6.25 -11.93
N VAL A 29 -14.36 6.30 -10.71
CA VAL A 29 -15.01 6.93 -9.56
C VAL A 29 -14.00 7.87 -8.95
N SER A 30 -14.42 9.10 -8.70
CA SER A 30 -13.61 10.09 -8.00
C SER A 30 -14.47 10.87 -7.00
N ALA A 31 -13.82 11.44 -5.99
CA ALA A 31 -14.44 12.32 -5.02
C ALA A 31 -13.76 13.69 -5.04
N GLU A 32 -14.54 14.72 -5.33
CA GLU A 32 -14.09 16.11 -5.19
C GLU A 32 -14.32 16.59 -3.76
N ILE A 33 -13.25 17.06 -3.11
CA ILE A 33 -13.27 17.46 -1.71
C ILE A 33 -12.59 18.82 -1.56
N THR A 34 -13.27 19.75 -0.90
CA THR A 34 -12.66 21.02 -0.47
C THR A 34 -12.20 20.89 0.98
N VAL A 35 -10.91 21.05 1.22
CA VAL A 35 -10.26 20.84 2.52
C VAL A 35 -9.32 21.99 2.87
N ALA A 36 -9.01 22.15 4.16
CA ALA A 36 -8.07 23.13 4.69
C ALA A 36 -7.48 22.60 6.01
N ASN A 37 -6.44 23.28 6.52
CA ASN A 37 -5.68 22.95 7.73
C ASN A 37 -4.87 21.64 7.62
N ASP A 38 -4.52 21.07 8.76
CA ASP A 38 -3.89 19.76 8.91
C ASP A 38 -4.91 18.67 8.58
N TYR A 39 -4.72 17.98 7.45
CA TYR A 39 -5.62 16.94 6.98
C TYR A 39 -4.85 15.73 6.46
N ASN A 40 -5.44 14.55 6.62
CA ASN A 40 -5.04 13.31 5.98
C ASN A 40 -6.31 12.64 5.45
N ILE A 41 -6.38 12.44 4.13
CA ILE A 41 -7.50 11.83 3.45
C ILE A 41 -7.06 10.49 2.91
N GLN A 42 -7.77 9.46 3.34
CA GLN A 42 -7.54 8.10 2.93
C GLN A 42 -8.73 7.57 2.13
N THR A 43 -8.45 6.72 1.14
CA THR A 43 -9.48 6.01 0.39
C THR A 43 -9.31 4.50 0.57
N ALA A 44 -10.43 3.80 0.56
CA ALA A 44 -10.50 2.35 0.51
C ALA A 44 -11.66 1.97 -0.41
N MET A 45 -11.60 0.76 -0.97
CA MET A 45 -12.68 0.20 -1.79
C MET A 45 -13.32 -0.95 -1.04
N ILE A 46 -14.66 -1.03 -1.12
CA ILE A 46 -15.43 -2.13 -0.58
C ILE A 46 -15.93 -2.98 -1.74
N TYR A 47 -15.86 -4.29 -1.58
CA TYR A 47 -16.31 -5.27 -2.57
C TYR A 47 -17.21 -6.29 -1.88
N THR A 48 -18.18 -6.79 -2.64
CA THR A 48 -19.04 -7.88 -2.16
C THR A 48 -18.47 -9.22 -2.60
N LYS A 49 -18.34 -10.14 -1.65
CA LYS A 49 -18.03 -11.56 -1.88
C LYS A 49 -19.29 -12.40 -2.10
N ASP A 50 -20.47 -11.84 -1.86
CA ASP A 50 -21.72 -12.56 -2.12
C ASP A 50 -21.91 -12.71 -3.62
N VAL A 51 -22.16 -13.93 -4.11
CA VAL A 51 -22.32 -14.22 -5.55
C VAL A 51 -23.50 -13.45 -6.15
N GLY A 52 -24.55 -13.16 -5.37
CA GLY A 52 -25.70 -12.39 -5.83
C GLY A 52 -25.41 -10.89 -6.00
N GLY A 53 -24.30 -10.40 -5.45
CA GLY A 53 -23.97 -8.98 -5.45
C GLY A 53 -24.93 -8.13 -4.61
N GLY A 54 -24.96 -6.83 -4.88
CA GLY A 54 -25.85 -5.87 -4.22
C GLY A 54 -25.38 -5.47 -2.83
N HIS A 55 -26.35 -5.09 -1.98
CA HIS A 55 -26.12 -4.68 -0.60
C HIS A 55 -26.51 -5.79 0.38
N ASP A 56 -25.98 -5.73 1.60
CA ASP A 56 -26.38 -6.66 2.65
C ASP A 56 -27.86 -6.46 3.01
N THR A 57 -28.67 -7.49 2.80
CA THR A 57 -30.07 -7.56 3.20
C THR A 57 -30.30 -8.54 4.35
N THR A 58 -29.26 -9.27 4.76
CA THR A 58 -29.37 -10.47 5.62
C THR A 58 -28.43 -10.46 6.82
N GLY A 59 -27.65 -9.39 7.03
CA GLY A 59 -26.72 -9.24 8.14
C GLY A 59 -25.36 -9.92 7.92
N LYS A 60 -25.00 -10.24 6.68
CA LYS A 60 -23.71 -10.85 6.31
C LYS A 60 -22.61 -9.79 6.15
N VAL A 61 -22.37 -8.99 7.19
CA VAL A 61 -21.47 -7.82 7.14
C VAL A 61 -20.10 -8.13 6.51
N LYS A 62 -19.46 -9.24 6.90
CA LYS A 62 -18.14 -9.66 6.38
C LYS A 62 -18.12 -9.94 4.87
N MET A 63 -19.27 -10.24 4.27
CA MET A 63 -19.38 -10.51 2.83
C MET A 63 -19.59 -9.23 2.01
N PHE A 64 -20.11 -8.16 2.60
CA PHE A 64 -20.55 -6.96 1.87
C PHE A 64 -19.74 -5.70 2.19
N TYR A 65 -19.07 -5.65 3.34
CA TYR A 65 -18.43 -4.42 3.85
C TYR A 65 -16.96 -4.60 4.24
N ASP A 66 -16.29 -5.64 3.74
CA ASP A 66 -14.84 -5.76 3.87
C ASP A 66 -14.16 -4.77 2.93
N ALA A 67 -13.34 -3.87 3.48
CA ALA A 67 -12.68 -2.80 2.74
C ALA A 67 -11.23 -3.18 2.47
N THR A 68 -10.68 -2.84 1.30
CA THR A 68 -9.24 -2.90 1.06
C THR A 68 -8.48 -2.04 2.08
N TYR A 69 -7.15 -2.18 2.15
CA TYR A 69 -6.34 -1.25 2.95
C TYR A 69 -6.64 0.21 2.60
N TRP A 70 -6.71 1.02 3.65
CA TRP A 70 -6.83 2.47 3.54
C TRP A 70 -5.52 3.04 3.02
N LYS A 71 -5.60 3.85 1.97
CA LYS A 71 -4.45 4.47 1.33
C LYS A 71 -4.57 5.97 1.46
N THR A 72 -3.53 6.61 1.99
CA THR A 72 -3.42 8.08 1.97
C THR A 72 -3.37 8.55 0.53
N MET A 73 -4.34 9.37 0.12
CA MET A 73 -4.46 9.95 -1.23
C MET A 73 -4.22 11.46 -1.23
N ALA A 74 -4.37 12.11 -0.08
CA ALA A 74 -4.02 13.50 0.10
C ALA A 74 -3.66 13.78 1.56
N GLN A 75 -2.66 14.62 1.78
CA GLN A 75 -2.27 15.04 3.12
C GLN A 75 -1.69 16.46 3.07
N SER A 76 -1.95 17.28 4.09
CA SER A 76 -1.38 18.62 4.22
C SER A 76 0.14 18.61 4.37
N GLU A 77 0.78 19.71 3.97
CA GLU A 77 2.19 19.94 4.28
C GLU A 77 2.31 20.50 5.71
N GLY A 78 2.61 19.61 6.66
CA GLY A 78 2.74 19.96 8.08
C GLY A 78 1.41 20.29 8.77
N ASN A 79 1.52 20.98 9.91
CA ASN A 79 0.42 21.22 10.86
C ASN A 79 -0.20 22.63 10.68
N VAL A 80 -0.92 22.84 9.59
CA VAL A 80 -1.58 24.12 9.26
C VAL A 80 -2.88 24.28 10.06
N LYS A 81 -3.15 25.48 10.62
CA LYS A 81 -4.32 25.72 11.48
C LYS A 81 -5.13 26.97 11.15
N ASP A 82 -4.64 27.79 10.23
CA ASP A 82 -5.17 29.12 9.91
C ASP A 82 -5.95 29.16 8.59
N LYS A 83 -6.21 28.00 7.97
CA LYS A 83 -6.86 27.81 6.68
C LYS A 83 -6.11 28.40 5.49
N SER A 84 -4.83 28.73 5.64
CA SER A 84 -4.00 29.26 4.55
C SER A 84 -3.82 28.31 3.37
N ASN A 85 -4.05 27.01 3.57
CA ASN A 85 -3.93 25.94 2.57
C ASN A 85 -5.27 25.41 2.04
N ILE A 86 -6.34 26.23 2.06
CA ILE A 86 -7.64 25.79 1.51
C ILE A 86 -7.50 25.42 0.03
N THR A 87 -7.98 24.23 -0.32
CA THR A 87 -7.87 23.70 -1.68
C THR A 87 -8.98 22.71 -1.99
N THR A 88 -9.30 22.57 -3.27
CA THR A 88 -10.19 21.53 -3.79
C THR A 88 -9.34 20.48 -4.49
N ILE A 89 -9.51 19.21 -4.10
CA ILE A 89 -8.78 18.06 -4.62
C ILE A 89 -9.76 17.03 -5.16
N ASP A 90 -9.42 16.41 -6.29
CA ASP A 90 -10.14 15.27 -6.88
C ASP A 90 -9.36 14.00 -6.56
N LEU A 91 -10.01 13.06 -5.88
CA LEU A 91 -9.40 11.81 -5.43
C LEU A 91 -9.96 10.63 -6.22
N ASP A 92 -9.10 9.98 -7.00
CA ASP A 92 -9.45 8.77 -7.74
C ASP A 92 -9.47 7.52 -6.85
N PHE A 93 -10.40 6.62 -7.14
CA PHE A 93 -10.47 5.29 -6.54
C PHE A 93 -9.91 4.25 -7.50
N GLY A 94 -9.10 3.33 -6.99
CA GLY A 94 -8.54 2.25 -7.79
C GLY A 94 -7.73 1.26 -6.97
N LEU A 95 -7.49 0.10 -7.58
CA LEU A 95 -6.59 -0.93 -7.07
C LEU A 95 -5.19 -0.72 -7.65
N GLN A 96 -4.15 -1.04 -6.88
CA GLN A 96 -2.79 -0.94 -7.39
C GLN A 96 -2.58 -2.06 -8.41
N VAL A 97 -2.01 -1.70 -9.57
CA VAL A 97 -1.76 -2.64 -10.68
C VAL A 97 -0.28 -2.73 -11.06
N ALA A 98 0.52 -1.74 -10.65
CA ALA A 98 1.97 -1.79 -10.76
C ALA A 98 2.61 -0.87 -9.72
N SER A 99 3.86 -1.17 -9.38
CA SER A 99 4.73 -0.32 -8.57
C SER A 99 6.12 -0.37 -9.20
N ILE A 100 6.68 0.79 -9.52
CA ILE A 100 7.98 0.91 -10.18
C ILE A 100 8.90 1.71 -9.26
N MET A 101 10.05 1.14 -8.91
CA MET A 101 11.07 1.80 -8.10
C MET A 101 12.36 1.96 -8.88
N TYR A 102 12.99 3.11 -8.73
CA TYR A 102 14.30 3.40 -9.30
C TYR A 102 15.01 4.43 -8.44
N GLY A 103 16.32 4.29 -8.32
CA GLY A 103 17.11 5.14 -7.46
C GLY A 103 18.56 5.26 -7.92
N MET A 104 19.31 6.01 -7.13
CA MET A 104 20.75 6.18 -7.29
C MET A 104 21.43 6.20 -5.93
N ASP A 105 22.60 5.57 -5.89
CA ASP A 105 23.49 5.58 -4.75
C ASP A 105 24.67 6.52 -5.00
N MET A 106 25.13 7.16 -3.94
CA MET A 106 26.31 8.02 -3.93
C MET A 106 27.26 7.53 -2.85
N ASP A 107 28.51 7.27 -3.24
CA ASP A 107 29.63 7.13 -2.33
C ASP A 107 30.76 8.04 -2.76
N PHE A 108 31.22 8.88 -1.84
CA PHE A 108 32.32 9.81 -2.05
C PHE A 108 33.26 9.79 -0.86
N ASN A 109 34.55 9.64 -1.13
CA ASN A 109 35.59 9.73 -0.12
C ASN A 109 36.79 10.52 -0.64
N TYR A 110 37.06 11.66 0.00
CA TYR A 110 38.21 12.49 -0.32
C TYR A 110 38.92 13.00 0.92
N LEU A 111 40.20 12.62 1.07
CA LEU A 111 41.06 12.99 2.20
C LEU A 111 40.43 12.71 3.57
N GLY A 112 39.60 11.68 3.70
CA GLY A 112 38.89 11.33 4.92
C GLY A 112 37.60 12.13 5.19
N PHE A 113 37.17 12.97 4.25
CA PHE A 113 35.79 13.45 4.20
C PHE A 113 34.97 12.45 3.39
N LYS A 114 33.97 11.83 4.04
CA LYS A 114 33.13 10.81 3.43
C LYS A 114 31.70 11.32 3.34
N VAL A 115 31.07 11.10 2.19
CA VAL A 115 29.66 11.37 1.96
C VAL A 115 29.05 10.13 1.33
N THR A 116 27.98 9.63 1.92
CA THR A 116 27.22 8.49 1.40
C THR A 116 25.75 8.88 1.36
N GLY A 117 25.02 8.43 0.36
CA GLY A 117 23.59 8.69 0.30
C GLY A 117 22.89 7.86 -0.75
N GLU A 118 21.57 7.85 -0.65
CA GLU A 118 20.67 7.14 -1.54
C GLU A 118 19.49 8.06 -1.86
N PHE A 119 19.02 7.99 -3.09
CA PHE A 119 17.77 8.61 -3.51
C PHE A 119 16.94 7.59 -4.29
N VAL A 120 15.72 7.32 -3.83
CA VAL A 120 14.79 6.39 -4.47
C VAL A 120 13.50 7.11 -4.81
N THR A 121 12.98 6.85 -6.01
CA THR A 121 11.63 7.21 -6.42
C THR A 121 10.77 5.97 -6.49
N ASN A 122 9.57 6.05 -5.91
CA ASN A 122 8.50 5.09 -6.12
C ASN A 122 7.40 5.70 -7.01
N SER A 123 6.96 4.97 -8.03
CA SER A 123 5.83 5.29 -8.90
C SER A 123 4.79 4.18 -8.77
N SER A 124 3.73 4.46 -8.02
CA SER A 124 2.60 3.56 -7.81
C SER A 124 1.52 3.81 -8.85
N HIS A 125 1.10 2.77 -9.57
CA HIS A 125 0.09 2.84 -10.63
C HIS A 125 -1.18 2.14 -10.21
N TYR A 126 -2.31 2.76 -10.51
CA TYR A 126 -3.63 2.31 -10.10
C TYR A 126 -4.57 2.21 -11.29
N MET A 127 -5.57 1.35 -11.17
CA MET A 127 -6.66 1.21 -12.13
C MET A 127 -7.97 0.99 -11.39
N TYR A 128 -9.03 1.68 -11.81
CA TYR A 128 -10.37 1.39 -11.33
C TYR A 128 -10.83 0.01 -11.83
N PRO A 129 -11.41 -0.85 -10.98
CA PRO A 129 -12.04 -2.10 -11.42
C PRO A 129 -13.35 -1.78 -12.16
N ASP A 130 -13.23 -1.54 -13.46
CA ASP A 130 -14.36 -1.22 -14.35
C ASP A 130 -15.36 -2.38 -14.50
N GLU A 131 -16.49 -2.13 -15.16
CA GLU A 131 -17.71 -2.95 -15.30
C GLU A 131 -18.88 -2.45 -14.44
N LEU A 132 -19.88 -3.31 -14.24
CA LEU A 132 -21.08 -3.03 -13.45
C LEU A 132 -20.75 -3.08 -11.96
N PRO A 133 -20.98 -2.01 -11.18
CA PRO A 133 -20.83 -2.04 -9.73
C PRO A 133 -21.83 -2.99 -9.07
N GLY A 134 -21.47 -3.49 -7.89
CA GLY A 134 -22.36 -4.34 -7.10
C GLY A 134 -22.59 -5.72 -7.70
N THR A 135 -21.82 -6.15 -8.70
CA THR A 135 -21.79 -7.56 -9.11
C THR A 135 -21.09 -8.40 -8.05
N GLY A 136 -21.59 -9.60 -7.81
CA GLY A 136 -21.02 -10.54 -6.85
C GLY A 136 -19.65 -11.09 -7.25
N ASN A 137 -19.06 -11.87 -6.35
CA ASN A 137 -17.84 -12.62 -6.66
C ASN A 137 -18.13 -13.61 -7.81
N PRO A 138 -17.35 -13.58 -8.91
CA PRO A 138 -17.57 -14.49 -10.03
C PRO A 138 -17.43 -15.96 -9.59
N THR A 139 -18.35 -16.82 -10.05
CA THR A 139 -18.31 -18.26 -9.80
C THR A 139 -17.35 -19.00 -10.73
N ASP A 140 -17.10 -18.43 -11.90
CA ASP A 140 -16.35 -19.08 -12.98
C ASP A 140 -15.24 -18.18 -13.50
N ILE A 141 -14.08 -18.78 -13.81
CA ILE A 141 -13.01 -18.11 -14.53
C ILE A 141 -13.43 -18.00 -16.00
N VAL A 142 -13.64 -16.78 -16.48
CA VAL A 142 -14.03 -16.55 -17.87
C VAL A 142 -12.80 -16.67 -18.77
N SER A 143 -12.79 -17.68 -19.64
CA SER A 143 -11.75 -17.83 -20.67
C SER A 143 -11.85 -16.68 -21.69
N ALA A 144 -10.70 -16.19 -22.17
CA ALA A 144 -10.61 -15.06 -23.10
C ALA A 144 -11.24 -13.75 -22.58
N GLN A 145 -11.19 -13.51 -21.27
CA GLN A 145 -11.59 -12.21 -20.71
C GLN A 145 -10.80 -11.07 -21.37
N THR A 146 -11.53 -10.08 -21.88
CA THR A 146 -10.95 -8.87 -22.45
C THR A 146 -10.19 -8.10 -21.38
N ALA A 147 -9.12 -7.41 -21.80
CA ALA A 147 -8.39 -6.55 -20.88
C ALA A 147 -9.31 -5.47 -20.28
N ARG A 148 -9.19 -5.27 -18.98
CA ARG A 148 -9.88 -4.21 -18.24
C ARG A 148 -9.49 -2.84 -18.79
N THR A 149 -10.46 -1.93 -18.85
CA THR A 149 -10.33 -0.59 -19.45
C THR A 149 -10.48 0.53 -18.44
N GLY A 150 -10.60 0.21 -17.15
CA GLY A 150 -10.79 1.18 -16.07
C GLY A 150 -9.80 2.33 -16.09
N HIS A 151 -10.23 3.47 -15.57
CA HIS A 151 -9.42 4.68 -15.48
C HIS A 151 -8.12 4.38 -14.72
N LYS A 152 -7.01 4.85 -15.29
CA LYS A 152 -5.66 4.65 -14.77
C LYS A 152 -5.10 5.96 -14.27
N TYR A 153 -4.46 5.92 -13.12
CA TYR A 153 -3.75 7.05 -12.55
C TYR A 153 -2.48 6.55 -11.85
N SER A 154 -1.60 7.49 -11.48
CA SER A 154 -0.34 7.15 -10.81
C SER A 154 0.00 8.19 -9.76
N GLU A 155 0.60 7.72 -8.68
CA GLU A 155 1.18 8.54 -7.63
C GLU A 155 2.68 8.32 -7.58
N ARG A 156 3.45 9.40 -7.41
CA ARG A 156 4.91 9.34 -7.39
C ARG A 156 5.43 10.13 -6.19
N ASP A 157 6.35 9.51 -5.45
CA ASP A 157 7.07 10.16 -4.36
C ASP A 157 8.49 9.61 -4.26
N ASN A 158 9.30 10.23 -3.40
CA ASN A 158 10.70 9.89 -3.21
C ASN A 158 11.07 9.77 -1.73
N ALA A 159 12.07 8.95 -1.50
CA ALA A 159 12.80 8.83 -0.25
C ALA A 159 14.29 9.11 -0.52
N TYR A 160 14.97 9.73 0.44
CA TYR A 160 16.42 9.88 0.36
C TYR A 160 17.05 9.98 1.73
N TYR A 161 18.34 9.65 1.78
CA TYR A 161 19.22 10.01 2.89
C TYR A 161 20.59 10.44 2.37
N ILE A 162 21.25 11.30 3.14
CA ILE A 162 22.64 11.71 2.92
C ILE A 162 23.32 11.76 4.28
N THR A 163 24.45 11.07 4.40
CA THR A 163 25.35 11.17 5.55
C THR A 163 26.64 11.87 5.12
N ALA A 164 27.19 12.69 6.01
CA ALA A 164 28.48 13.33 5.80
C ALA A 164 29.31 13.22 7.08
N GLN A 165 30.55 12.77 6.94
CA GLN A 165 31.44 12.58 8.08
C GLN A 165 32.88 13.01 7.78
N LYS A 166 33.55 13.51 8.82
CA LYS A 166 34.96 13.86 8.81
C LYS A 166 35.58 13.64 10.18
N ASP A 167 36.76 13.03 10.19
CA ASP A 167 37.59 12.94 11.39
C ASP A 167 38.91 13.69 11.18
N TRP A 168 39.24 14.59 12.11
CA TRP A 168 40.49 15.33 12.18
C TRP A 168 41.31 14.98 13.44
N LYS A 169 41.50 13.70 13.79
CA LYS A 169 42.36 13.18 14.89
C LYS A 169 42.01 13.63 16.32
N LYS A 170 41.57 14.86 16.51
CA LYS A 170 41.23 15.52 17.78
C LYS A 170 39.76 15.90 17.84
N PHE A 171 39.10 16.05 16.70
CA PHE A 171 37.68 16.37 16.57
C PHE A 171 37.17 15.77 15.26
N GLY A 172 35.88 15.49 15.21
CA GLY A 172 35.20 15.05 14.00
C GLY A 172 33.76 15.52 13.99
N PHE A 173 33.10 15.34 12.86
CA PHE A 173 31.65 15.48 12.76
C PHE A 173 31.08 14.33 11.96
N THR A 174 29.84 13.99 12.28
CA THR A 174 28.95 13.15 11.48
C THR A 174 27.59 13.81 11.52
N GLY A 175 26.94 13.88 10.37
CA GLY A 175 25.57 14.37 10.26
C GLY A 175 24.80 13.57 9.23
N GLU A 176 23.49 13.50 9.42
CA GLU A 176 22.55 12.84 8.53
C GLU A 176 21.42 13.81 8.17
N LEU A 177 20.98 13.75 6.92
CA LEU A 177 19.76 14.37 6.43
C LEU A 177 18.96 13.32 5.68
N PHE A 178 17.71 13.08 6.09
CA PHE A 178 16.83 12.13 5.42
C PHE A 178 15.43 12.72 5.19
N LYS A 179 14.72 12.13 4.23
CA LYS A 179 13.32 12.40 3.93
C LYS A 179 12.66 11.11 3.48
N MET A 180 11.48 10.83 4.02
CA MET A 180 10.55 9.85 3.46
C MET A 180 9.34 10.59 2.91
N GLY A 181 9.01 10.39 1.64
CA GLY A 181 7.82 10.93 1.03
C GLY A 181 6.55 10.37 1.66
N LYS A 182 5.53 11.20 1.88
CA LYS A 182 4.25 10.79 2.49
C LYS A 182 3.46 9.80 1.63
N PHE A 183 3.78 9.72 0.33
CA PHE A 183 3.21 8.79 -0.62
C PHE A 183 4.23 7.74 -1.11
N TYR A 184 5.42 7.70 -0.51
CA TYR A 184 6.40 6.67 -0.83
C TYR A 184 5.92 5.32 -0.29
N ARG A 185 5.81 4.32 -1.18
CA ARG A 185 5.34 2.97 -0.84
C ARG A 185 6.30 1.93 -1.41
N PRO A 186 7.21 1.36 -0.60
CA PRO A 186 8.15 0.33 -1.04
C PRO A 186 7.47 -1.05 -1.13
N TYR A 187 6.26 -1.09 -1.68
CA TYR A 187 5.47 -2.32 -1.81
C TYR A 187 4.43 -2.20 -2.93
N LEU A 188 3.89 -3.35 -3.33
CA LEU A 188 2.73 -3.50 -4.21
C LEU A 188 1.62 -4.22 -3.45
N ASP A 189 0.49 -3.55 -3.25
CA ASP A 189 -0.71 -4.13 -2.68
C ASP A 189 -1.58 -4.75 -3.80
N TYR A 190 -1.56 -6.07 -3.89
CA TYR A 190 -2.30 -6.85 -4.85
C TYR A 190 -3.62 -7.34 -4.27
N PHE A 191 -4.72 -6.95 -4.88
CA PHE A 191 -6.04 -7.41 -4.47
C PHE A 191 -6.34 -8.81 -5.01
N TYR A 192 -6.65 -9.74 -4.11
CA TYR A 192 -6.93 -11.14 -4.41
C TYR A 192 -8.18 -11.65 -3.66
N THR A 193 -9.29 -11.81 -4.40
CA THR A 193 -10.60 -12.18 -3.83
C THR A 193 -10.64 -13.54 -3.15
N SER A 194 -9.75 -14.47 -3.53
CA SER A 194 -9.67 -15.83 -2.97
C SER A 194 -8.65 -15.97 -1.82
N ALA A 195 -7.95 -14.90 -1.44
CA ALA A 195 -6.83 -14.94 -0.49
C ALA A 195 -7.16 -15.41 0.95
N GLY A 196 -8.43 -15.66 1.26
CA GLY A 196 -8.88 -16.18 2.55
C GLY A 196 -9.92 -17.30 2.43
N ASP A 197 -10.01 -17.91 1.25
CA ASP A 197 -10.90 -19.05 1.01
C ASP A 197 -10.14 -20.36 1.22
N LEU A 198 -10.40 -20.99 2.37
CA LEU A 198 -9.79 -22.25 2.80
C LEU A 198 -10.05 -23.42 1.84
N SER A 199 -11.02 -23.29 0.91
CA SER A 199 -11.29 -24.31 -0.10
C SER A 199 -10.26 -24.35 -1.24
N TYR A 200 -9.39 -23.33 -1.34
CA TYR A 200 -8.36 -23.24 -2.39
C TYR A 200 -6.97 -23.77 -1.98
N GLY A 201 -6.76 -24.22 -0.74
CA GLY A 201 -5.52 -24.89 -0.31
C GLY A 201 -5.06 -24.53 1.10
N VAL A 202 -4.34 -25.45 1.75
CA VAL A 202 -3.94 -25.42 3.17
C VAL A 202 -2.74 -24.49 3.46
N TYR A 203 -2.21 -23.78 2.47
CA TYR A 203 -1.14 -22.81 2.65
C TYR A 203 -1.71 -21.43 2.30
N ASN A 204 -2.32 -20.77 3.29
CA ASN A 204 -2.90 -19.45 3.03
C ASN A 204 -1.76 -18.45 2.89
N ILE A 205 -1.65 -17.82 1.73
CA ILE A 205 -0.87 -16.59 1.63
C ILE A 205 -1.40 -15.59 2.66
N ASN A 206 -0.49 -15.01 3.46
CA ASN A 206 -0.84 -14.02 4.48
C ASN A 206 -1.47 -12.80 3.81
N SER A 207 -2.79 -12.82 3.75
CA SER A 207 -3.60 -11.75 3.22
C SER A 207 -4.46 -11.18 4.33
N ARG A 208 -4.63 -9.86 4.32
CA ARG A 208 -5.64 -9.20 5.16
C ARG A 208 -6.51 -8.37 4.23
N ASN A 209 -7.81 -8.39 4.48
CA ASN A 209 -8.77 -7.64 3.67
C ASN A 209 -8.63 -7.97 2.16
N ASN A 210 -8.39 -9.25 1.85
CA ASN A 210 -8.12 -9.76 0.50
C ASN A 210 -7.01 -9.02 -0.25
N THR A 211 -6.07 -8.44 0.48
CA THR A 211 -4.92 -7.75 -0.08
C THR A 211 -3.68 -8.51 0.33
N VAL A 212 -2.89 -8.89 -0.67
CA VAL A 212 -1.55 -9.45 -0.51
C VAL A 212 -0.57 -8.32 -0.74
N ARG A 213 0.35 -8.10 0.20
CA ARG A 213 1.40 -7.09 0.06
C ARG A 213 2.67 -7.76 -0.43
N PHE A 214 3.20 -7.27 -1.54
CA PHE A 214 4.52 -7.62 -2.05
C PHE A 214 5.50 -6.51 -1.64
N PRO A 215 6.38 -6.73 -0.65
CA PRO A 215 7.46 -5.78 -0.37
C PRO A 215 8.39 -5.67 -1.58
N LEU A 216 8.88 -4.46 -1.85
CA LEU A 216 9.91 -4.19 -2.87
C LEU A 216 11.26 -3.81 -2.25
N ILE A 217 11.25 -3.59 -0.94
CA ILE A 217 12.42 -3.50 -0.07
C ILE A 217 12.12 -4.49 1.05
N GLU A 218 13.05 -5.41 1.28
CA GLU A 218 12.98 -6.43 2.32
C GLU A 218 14.09 -6.09 3.32
N ASP A 219 13.77 -6.13 4.60
CA ASP A 219 14.78 -6.29 5.63
C ASP A 219 15.33 -7.72 5.58
N ASN A 220 16.55 -7.84 6.09
CA ASN A 220 17.18 -9.10 6.44
C ASN A 220 17.65 -8.82 7.86
N ASP A 221 16.74 -9.02 8.81
CA ASP A 221 16.97 -8.68 10.22
C ASP A 221 17.58 -9.84 11.02
N ASP A 222 17.68 -11.02 10.41
CA ASP A 222 18.30 -12.22 10.95
C ASP A 222 19.77 -12.44 10.50
N ASP A 223 20.31 -11.52 9.69
CA ASP A 223 21.69 -11.48 9.15
C ASP A 223 22.06 -12.68 8.27
N ASP A 224 21.08 -13.27 7.60
CA ASP A 224 21.31 -14.33 6.63
C ASP A 224 21.67 -13.77 5.23
N MET A 225 21.65 -14.59 4.17
CA MET A 225 21.91 -14.08 2.80
C MET A 225 20.64 -13.94 1.95
N TYR A 226 19.51 -14.33 2.51
CA TYR A 226 18.21 -14.35 1.89
C TYR A 226 17.37 -13.17 2.42
N PRO A 227 16.37 -12.73 1.68
CA PRO A 227 15.45 -11.75 2.21
C PRO A 227 14.31 -12.42 2.98
N ASP A 228 13.81 -11.75 4.01
CA ASP A 228 12.69 -12.19 4.85
C ASP A 228 11.36 -12.07 4.07
N THR A 229 11.21 -12.89 3.02
CA THR A 229 10.11 -12.75 2.08
C THR A 229 8.94 -13.65 2.48
N MET A 230 7.79 -13.03 2.75
CA MET A 230 6.57 -13.78 3.08
C MET A 230 5.82 -14.31 1.85
N VAL A 231 6.40 -14.34 0.64
CA VAL A 231 5.72 -14.85 -0.57
C VAL A 231 6.61 -15.82 -1.33
N GLU A 232 6.38 -17.12 -1.17
CA GLU A 232 7.15 -18.19 -1.81
C GLU A 232 7.07 -18.13 -3.36
N GLN A 233 5.92 -17.75 -3.91
CA GLN A 233 5.72 -17.69 -5.36
C GLN A 233 5.99 -16.29 -5.92
N ARG A 234 7.24 -16.06 -6.32
CA ARG A 234 7.75 -14.82 -6.95
C ARG A 234 7.29 -14.61 -8.40
N THR A 235 6.51 -15.53 -8.98
CA THR A 235 5.98 -15.40 -10.35
C THR A 235 4.54 -14.89 -10.30
N PHE A 236 4.30 -13.70 -10.87
CA PHE A 236 2.94 -13.16 -11.05
C PHE A 236 2.08 -14.13 -11.88
N GLY A 237 1.18 -14.86 -11.21
CA GLY A 237 0.28 -15.84 -11.80
C GLY A 237 -1.00 -15.99 -11.00
N TYR A 238 -1.97 -16.73 -11.55
CA TYR A 238 -3.30 -16.97 -10.96
C TYR A 238 -3.31 -17.79 -9.65
N ARG A 239 -2.13 -18.17 -9.17
CA ARG A 239 -1.91 -19.04 -8.02
C ARG A 239 -0.83 -18.40 -7.17
N LEU A 240 -1.26 -17.67 -6.15
CA LEU A 240 -0.43 -17.24 -5.02
C LEU A 240 -0.81 -18.17 -3.86
N LEU A 241 0.01 -19.19 -3.62
CA LEU A 241 -0.42 -20.38 -2.88
C LEU A 241 0.25 -20.56 -1.52
N SER A 242 1.13 -19.67 -1.07
CA SER A 242 1.80 -19.81 0.21
C SER A 242 2.56 -18.55 0.63
N SER A 243 2.70 -18.41 1.95
CA SER A 243 3.54 -17.43 2.64
C SER A 243 4.27 -18.15 3.76
N GLU A 244 5.37 -18.81 3.44
CA GLU A 244 6.43 -19.09 4.39
C GLU A 244 7.57 -18.15 4.03
N ASP A 245 8.33 -17.71 5.03
CA ASP A 245 9.71 -17.33 4.77
C ASP A 245 10.41 -18.64 4.35
N PRO A 246 10.71 -18.83 3.05
CA PRO A 246 11.25 -20.09 2.57
C PRO A 246 12.67 -20.33 3.08
N ASP A 247 13.33 -19.26 3.54
CA ASP A 247 14.74 -19.24 3.85
C ASP A 247 14.94 -19.35 5.38
N GLY A 248 14.02 -18.80 6.18
CA GLY A 248 13.87 -19.01 7.63
C GLY A 248 15.03 -18.41 8.44
N VAL A 249 14.91 -18.39 9.77
CA VAL A 249 15.96 -17.79 10.61
C VAL A 249 17.30 -18.54 10.46
N PHE A 250 18.40 -17.80 10.23
CA PHE A 250 19.73 -18.40 10.07
C PHE A 250 20.05 -19.39 11.20
N PRO A 251 20.57 -20.60 10.89
CA PRO A 251 20.88 -21.60 11.91
C PRO A 251 21.78 -21.07 13.03
N GLY A 252 21.26 -21.08 14.26
CA GLY A 252 21.97 -20.58 15.45
C GLY A 252 21.50 -19.22 15.95
N ASN A 253 20.57 -18.56 15.24
CA ASN A 253 19.95 -17.30 15.66
C ASN A 253 18.52 -17.47 16.21
N ASP A 254 17.99 -18.70 16.28
CA ASP A 254 16.65 -19.03 16.80
C ASP A 254 16.78 -20.24 17.76
N GLU A 255 17.08 -19.97 19.04
CA GLU A 255 17.24 -21.01 20.07
C GLU A 255 15.90 -21.62 20.49
N ASP A 256 14.81 -20.85 20.47
CA ASP A 256 13.49 -21.30 20.91
C ASP A 256 12.60 -21.89 19.78
N ASN A 257 13.10 -21.82 18.54
CA ASN A 257 12.49 -22.32 17.30
C ASN A 257 11.11 -21.71 17.04
N ASP A 258 10.90 -20.44 17.41
CA ASP A 258 9.65 -19.73 17.16
C ASP A 258 9.60 -19.06 15.77
N GLY A 259 10.70 -19.12 15.01
CA GLY A 259 10.83 -18.52 13.69
C GLY A 259 11.13 -17.02 13.71
N VAL A 260 11.60 -16.49 14.85
CA VAL A 260 12.10 -15.13 15.03
C VAL A 260 13.53 -15.19 15.56
N ALA A 261 14.40 -14.29 15.11
CA ALA A 261 15.77 -14.24 15.64
C ALA A 261 15.82 -13.79 17.11
N ASP A 262 16.56 -14.51 17.95
CA ASP A 262 16.86 -14.23 19.36
C ASP A 262 17.89 -13.09 19.53
N ASN A 263 17.70 -11.97 18.81
CA ASN A 263 18.71 -10.91 18.68
C ASN A 263 18.45 -9.64 19.54
N ASN A 264 17.67 -9.75 20.63
CA ASN A 264 17.39 -8.64 21.58
C ASN A 264 18.54 -8.28 22.53
#